data_AF-A0A453AX68-F1
#
_entry.id   AF-A0A453AX68-F1
#
_cell.length_a   1.000
_cell.length_b   1.000
_cell.length_c   1.000
_cell.angle_alpha   90.00
_cell.angle_beta   90.00
_cell.angle_gamma   90.00
#
_symmetry.space_group_name_H-M   'P 1'
#
loop_
_entity.id
_entity.type
_entity.pdbx_description
1 polymer ?
#
loop_
_entity_poly.entity_id
_entity_poly.type
_entity_poly.pdbx_seq_one_letter_code
_entity_poly.pdbx_strand_id
1 'polypeptide(L)'
;VFLIALFGLYVCYLSFNQIRMESKHGEENGAQEPNEHVCANPYVPSEELPYVHFPQPKGYSRAECSCNPVRFFVIVSMQRSGSGWFETLLNSHPNISSNGEIFNRVDRRQNISSIVQTLDKLYDLDWLTSAAKNECTAAFGFKWMLNQGFMDHHDDILSYLNKKGVSVIFLFRRNTLRRLISVLANNYDRDAKQLNGTHKSHVHSEEEVSSMHREFQNIVTPVLIISGRSRMKC
;
A
#
# COMPACT_ATOMS: atom_id res chain seq x y z
N VAL A 1 -45.47 -41.24 -0.13
CA VAL A 1 -44.75 -41.63 -1.36
C VAL A 1 -44.22 -40.41 -2.13
N PHE A 2 -45.05 -39.40 -2.45
CA PHE A 2 -44.63 -38.18 -3.15
C PHE A 2 -43.50 -37.38 -2.47
N LEU A 3 -43.51 -37.24 -1.13
CA LEU A 3 -42.48 -36.50 -0.39
C LEU A 3 -41.09 -37.16 -0.45
N ILE A 4 -41.04 -38.50 -0.54
CA ILE A 4 -39.77 -39.25 -0.62
C ILE A 4 -39.15 -39.06 -2.01
N ALA A 5 -39.97 -39.04 -3.05
CA ALA A 5 -39.50 -38.81 -4.42
C ALA A 5 -38.95 -37.38 -4.62
N LEU A 6 -39.59 -36.37 -4.02
CA LEU A 6 -39.11 -34.99 -4.06
C LEU A 6 -37.78 -34.82 -3.33
N PHE A 7 -37.61 -35.47 -2.18
CA PHE A 7 -36.35 -35.43 -1.45
C PHE A 7 -35.22 -36.15 -2.21
N GLY A 8 -35.52 -37.30 -2.84
CA GLY A 8 -34.58 -38.01 -3.69
C GLY A 8 -34.13 -37.20 -4.91
N LEU A 9 -35.05 -36.51 -5.58
CA LEU A 9 -34.72 -35.61 -6.71
C LEU A 9 -33.89 -34.41 -6.25
N TYR A 10 -34.18 -33.85 -5.07
CA TYR A 10 -33.43 -32.72 -4.52
C TYR A 10 -31.99 -33.10 -4.16
N VAL A 11 -31.79 -34.26 -3.51
CA VAL A 11 -30.45 -34.76 -3.19
C VAL A 11 -29.68 -35.07 -4.47
N CYS A 12 -30.32 -35.70 -5.47
CA CYS A 12 -29.69 -36.00 -6.75
C CYS A 12 -29.27 -34.71 -7.51
N TYR A 13 -30.12 -33.68 -7.49
CA TYR A 13 -29.80 -32.36 -8.07
C TYR A 13 -28.57 -31.71 -7.41
N LEU A 14 -28.44 -31.80 -6.08
CA LEU A 14 -27.26 -31.29 -5.37
C LEU A 14 -25.99 -32.07 -5.73
N SER A 15 -26.09 -33.40 -5.83
CA SER A 15 -24.96 -34.26 -6.24
C SER A 15 -24.45 -33.93 -7.65
N PHE A 16 -25.36 -33.73 -8.60
CA PHE A 16 -25.00 -33.35 -9.97
C PHE A 16 -24.37 -31.95 -10.05
N ASN A 17 -24.83 -31.00 -9.23
CA ASN A 17 -24.22 -29.67 -9.18
C ASN A 17 -22.82 -29.65 -8.56
N GLN A 18 -22.54 -30.53 -7.59
CA GLN A 18 -21.18 -30.72 -7.06
C GLN A 18 -20.24 -31.29 -8.13
N ILE A 19 -20.66 -32.34 -8.84
CA ILE A 19 -19.85 -32.93 -9.94
C ILE A 19 -19.60 -31.90 -11.06
N ARG A 20 -20.59 -31.06 -11.40
CA ARG A 20 -20.44 -30.02 -12.43
C ARG A 20 -19.49 -28.89 -12.00
N MET A 21 -19.38 -28.60 -10.70
CA MET A 21 -18.41 -27.64 -10.17
C MET A 21 -16.99 -28.24 -10.17
N GLU A 22 -16.86 -29.53 -9.88
CA GLU A 22 -15.59 -30.25 -9.89
C GLU A 22 -15.06 -30.44 -11.32
N SER A 23 -15.94 -30.73 -12.30
CA SER A 23 -15.56 -30.80 -13.72
C SER A 23 -15.17 -29.42 -14.29
N LYS A 24 -15.80 -28.33 -13.85
CA LYS A 24 -15.40 -26.96 -14.25
C LYS A 24 -14.04 -26.54 -13.69
N HIS A 25 -13.55 -27.20 -12.64
CA HIS A 25 -12.20 -26.98 -12.12
C HIS A 25 -11.15 -27.89 -12.79
N GLY A 26 -11.57 -28.88 -13.59
CA GLY A 26 -10.71 -29.87 -14.24
C GLY A 26 -10.37 -29.60 -15.72
N GLU A 27 -10.92 -28.55 -16.34
CA GLU A 27 -10.76 -28.29 -17.78
C GLU A 27 -10.43 -26.81 -18.06
N GLU A 28 -9.24 -26.38 -17.63
CA GLU A 28 -8.54 -25.21 -18.19
C GLU A 28 -7.02 -25.52 -18.28
N ASN A 29 -6.67 -26.65 -18.91
CA ASN A 29 -5.30 -26.91 -19.36
C ASN A 29 -5.20 -26.59 -20.86
N GLY A 30 -5.16 -25.29 -21.16
CA GLY A 30 -4.91 -24.77 -22.51
C GLY A 30 -3.42 -24.55 -22.76
N ALA A 31 -2.88 -25.34 -23.68
CA ALA A 31 -1.66 -25.12 -24.48
C ALA A 31 -0.37 -24.71 -23.75
N GLN A 32 0.52 -25.69 -23.56
CA GLN A 32 1.94 -25.49 -23.27
C GLN A 32 2.66 -24.80 -24.44
N GLU A 33 3.36 -23.70 -24.15
CA GLU A 33 4.55 -23.26 -24.90
C GLU A 33 5.83 -23.59 -24.09
N PRO A 34 6.98 -23.85 -24.74
CA PRO A 34 8.09 -24.59 -24.16
C PRO A 34 9.19 -23.69 -23.58
N ASN A 35 9.25 -23.58 -22.25
CA ASN A 35 10.45 -23.48 -21.38
C ASN A 35 10.04 -22.96 -20.01
N GLU A 36 9.19 -23.69 -19.30
CA GLU A 36 8.83 -23.33 -17.93
C GLU A 36 9.95 -23.78 -16.99
N HIS A 37 10.73 -22.81 -16.50
CA HIS A 37 11.71 -23.04 -15.45
C HIS A 37 10.96 -23.57 -14.22
N VAL A 38 11.06 -24.87 -13.94
CA VAL A 38 10.30 -25.51 -12.85
C VAL A 38 10.78 -24.96 -11.51
N CYS A 39 9.96 -24.10 -10.90
CA CYS A 39 10.22 -23.59 -9.57
C CYS A 39 10.04 -24.71 -8.54
N ALA A 40 11.01 -24.90 -7.65
CA ALA A 40 10.77 -25.68 -6.45
C ALA A 40 9.68 -24.96 -5.64
N ASN A 41 8.57 -25.64 -5.35
CA ASN A 41 7.46 -25.03 -4.63
C ASN A 41 7.82 -24.99 -3.13
N PRO A 42 8.18 -23.83 -2.55
CA PRO A 42 8.48 -23.78 -1.12
C PRO A 42 7.21 -24.14 -0.34
N TYR A 43 7.38 -24.84 0.80
CA TYR A 43 6.24 -25.08 1.68
C TYR A 43 5.76 -23.74 2.25
N VAL A 44 4.52 -23.37 1.94
CA VAL A 44 3.83 -22.19 2.47
C VAL A 44 2.62 -22.69 3.26
N PRO A 45 2.46 -22.30 4.53
CA PRO A 45 1.26 -22.62 5.31
C PRO A 45 0.00 -22.15 4.59
N SER A 46 -1.11 -22.89 4.71
CA SER A 46 -2.36 -22.56 4.01
C SER A 46 -2.87 -21.15 4.34
N GLU A 47 -2.58 -20.66 5.54
CA GLU A 47 -2.93 -19.32 6.02
C GLU A 47 -2.15 -18.21 5.31
N GLU A 48 -0.94 -18.51 4.81
CA GLU A 48 -0.07 -17.55 4.13
C GLU A 48 -0.26 -17.54 2.61
N LEU A 49 -0.83 -18.60 2.03
CA LEU A 49 -1.06 -18.72 0.58
C LEU A 49 -1.71 -17.47 -0.05
N PRO A 50 -2.73 -16.83 0.56
CA PRO A 50 -3.35 -15.64 -0.04
C PRO A 50 -2.38 -14.45 -0.17
N TYR A 51 -1.33 -14.39 0.64
CA TYR A 51 -0.40 -13.26 0.70
C TYR A 51 0.88 -13.48 -0.13
N VAL A 52 1.00 -14.62 -0.80
CA VAL A 52 2.16 -15.04 -1.58
C VAL A 52 1.82 -14.94 -3.06
N HIS A 53 2.54 -14.06 -3.78
CA HIS A 53 2.22 -13.71 -5.16
C HIS A 53 3.39 -14.02 -6.11
N PHE A 54 3.06 -14.44 -7.34
CA PHE A 54 4.01 -14.61 -8.44
C PHE A 54 3.64 -13.70 -9.62
N PRO A 55 3.75 -12.38 -9.46
CA PRO A 55 3.35 -11.41 -10.47
C PRO A 55 4.18 -11.53 -11.75
N GLN A 56 3.52 -11.26 -12.88
CA GLN A 56 4.08 -11.31 -14.24
C GLN A 56 3.93 -9.92 -14.90
N PRO A 57 4.91 -9.00 -14.69
CA PRO A 57 4.87 -7.67 -15.29
C PRO A 57 4.90 -7.76 -16.81
N LYS A 58 4.19 -6.84 -17.47
CA LYS A 58 4.19 -6.70 -18.94
C LYS A 58 5.36 -5.86 -19.43
N GLY A 59 5.86 -4.95 -18.59
CA GLY A 59 6.92 -4.01 -18.95
C GLY A 59 8.32 -4.61 -18.98
N TYR A 60 8.55 -5.75 -18.33
CA TYR A 60 9.85 -6.43 -18.27
C TYR A 60 9.70 -7.90 -17.85
N SER A 61 10.69 -8.74 -18.12
CA SER A 61 10.73 -10.12 -17.61
C SER A 61 11.37 -10.18 -16.23
N ARG A 62 10.76 -10.94 -15.31
CA ARG A 62 11.36 -11.22 -14.00
C ARG A 62 12.50 -12.25 -14.07
N ALA A 63 12.70 -12.94 -15.20
CA ALA A 63 13.80 -13.87 -15.46
C ALA A 63 14.10 -14.80 -14.25
N GLU A 64 15.30 -14.69 -13.65
CA GLU A 64 15.73 -15.48 -12.48
C GLU A 64 14.85 -15.30 -11.23
N CYS A 65 14.11 -14.19 -11.16
CA CYS A 65 13.19 -13.89 -10.06
C CYS A 65 11.77 -14.42 -10.25
N SER A 66 11.48 -15.13 -11.34
CA SER A 66 10.14 -15.70 -11.60
C SER A 66 9.65 -16.59 -10.47
N CYS A 67 10.55 -17.38 -9.87
CA CYS A 67 10.29 -18.30 -8.77
C CYS A 67 10.30 -17.64 -7.38
N ASN A 68 10.59 -16.34 -7.29
CA ASN A 68 10.64 -15.65 -6.01
C ASN A 68 9.25 -15.08 -5.67
N PRO A 69 8.63 -15.51 -4.56
CA PRO A 69 7.34 -14.98 -4.16
C PRO A 69 7.46 -13.52 -3.70
N VAL A 70 6.44 -12.74 -3.99
CA VAL A 70 6.30 -11.35 -3.57
C VAL A 70 5.17 -11.25 -2.56
N ARG A 71 5.41 -10.60 -1.43
CA ARG A 71 4.36 -10.22 -0.46
C ARG A 71 3.96 -8.77 -0.68
N PHE A 72 2.66 -8.54 -0.85
CA PHE A 72 2.15 -7.19 -1.04
C PHE A 72 1.84 -6.51 0.28
N PHE A 73 2.16 -5.22 0.37
CA PHE A 73 1.78 -4.42 1.52
C PHE A 73 1.32 -3.00 1.14
N VAL A 74 0.62 -2.37 2.07
CA VAL A 74 0.30 -0.93 2.03
C VAL A 74 0.48 -0.32 3.41
N ILE A 75 1.18 0.81 3.48
CA ILE A 75 1.35 1.58 4.71
C ILE A 75 0.24 2.63 4.74
N VAL A 76 -0.81 2.40 5.54
CA VAL A 76 -1.91 3.35 5.71
C VAL A 76 -1.59 4.26 6.90
N SER A 77 -1.61 5.57 6.68
CA SER A 77 -1.17 6.52 7.71
C SER A 77 -1.79 7.92 7.59
N MET A 78 -1.40 8.84 8.47
CA MET A 78 -1.74 10.26 8.43
C MET A 78 -0.48 11.09 8.21
N GLN A 79 -0.63 12.35 7.77
CA GLN A 79 0.52 13.24 7.64
C GLN A 79 1.26 13.42 8.97
N ARG A 80 2.60 13.49 8.90
CA ARG A 80 3.51 13.68 10.05
C ARG A 80 3.40 12.59 11.13
N SER A 81 3.03 11.37 10.72
CA SER A 81 2.98 10.18 11.59
C SER A 81 4.35 9.54 11.85
N GLY A 82 5.35 9.82 11.01
CA GLY A 82 6.62 9.08 10.96
C GLY A 82 6.68 8.03 9.85
N SER A 83 5.63 7.92 9.02
CA SER A 83 5.56 6.98 7.90
C SER A 83 6.64 7.16 6.84
N GLY A 84 7.15 8.38 6.64
CA GLY A 84 8.31 8.61 5.76
C GLY A 84 9.58 7.91 6.25
N TRP A 85 9.92 8.06 7.54
CA TRP A 85 11.07 7.38 8.13
C TRP A 85 10.92 5.85 8.10
N PHE A 86 9.73 5.35 8.44
CA PHE A 86 9.43 3.92 8.40
C PHE A 86 9.56 3.35 6.99
N GLU A 87 9.06 4.07 5.98
CA GLU A 87 9.25 3.70 4.57
C GLU A 87 10.73 3.68 4.15
N THR A 88 11.52 4.68 4.56
CA THR A 88 12.97 4.70 4.31
C THR A 88 13.66 3.48 4.92
N LEU A 89 13.27 3.08 6.13
CA LEU A 89 13.78 1.87 6.78
C LEU A 89 13.41 0.60 6.01
N LEU A 90 12.18 0.49 5.51
CA LEU A 90 11.79 -0.66 4.69
C LEU A 90 12.61 -0.71 3.39
N ASN A 91 12.78 0.44 2.74
CA ASN A 91 13.53 0.55 1.49
C ASN A 91 15.04 0.38 1.65
N SER A 92 15.59 0.39 2.87
CA SER A 92 17.01 0.05 3.08
C SER A 92 17.29 -1.45 2.96
N HIS A 93 16.26 -2.29 2.98
CA HIS A 93 16.40 -3.72 2.74
C HIS A 93 16.40 -3.97 1.21
N PRO A 94 17.33 -4.78 0.67
CA PRO A 94 17.47 -4.94 -0.77
C PRO A 94 16.23 -5.53 -1.45
N ASN A 95 15.58 -6.51 -0.79
CA ASN A 95 14.41 -7.21 -1.34
C ASN A 95 13.05 -6.59 -0.98
N ILE A 96 13.01 -5.39 -0.38
CA ILE A 96 11.76 -4.72 -0.03
C ILE A 96 11.64 -3.42 -0.81
N SER A 97 10.50 -3.16 -1.44
CA SER A 97 10.25 -1.93 -2.18
C SER A 97 8.94 -1.26 -1.76
N SER A 98 9.03 -0.02 -1.30
CA SER A 98 7.90 0.88 -1.05
C SER A 98 7.98 2.08 -1.99
N ASN A 99 6.88 2.35 -2.69
CA ASN A 99 6.81 3.29 -3.81
C ASN A 99 6.28 4.70 -3.45
N GLY A 100 6.37 5.11 -2.20
CA GLY A 100 5.94 6.44 -1.76
C GLY A 100 4.43 6.63 -1.80
N GLU A 101 4.01 7.90 -1.83
CA GLU A 101 2.61 8.32 -1.85
C GLU A 101 2.08 8.39 -3.28
N ILE A 102 1.81 7.23 -3.87
CA ILE A 102 1.35 7.17 -5.28
C ILE A 102 0.00 7.88 -5.47
N PHE A 103 -0.86 7.92 -4.45
CA PHE A 103 -2.16 8.60 -4.49
C PHE A 103 -2.09 10.06 -4.06
N ASN A 104 -0.92 10.67 -3.89
CA ASN A 104 -0.84 12.13 -3.71
C ASN A 104 -1.33 12.89 -4.97
N ARG A 105 -1.26 12.27 -6.15
CA ARG A 105 -1.78 12.85 -7.38
C ARG A 105 -3.28 12.58 -7.55
N VAL A 106 -4.03 13.64 -7.89
CA VAL A 106 -5.51 13.63 -7.94
C VAL A 106 -6.04 12.75 -9.06
N ASP A 107 -5.37 12.74 -10.21
CA ASP A 107 -5.69 11.91 -11.39
C ASP A 107 -5.85 10.41 -11.06
N ARG A 108 -5.08 9.92 -10.09
CA ARG A 108 -5.09 8.50 -9.67
C ARG A 108 -6.22 8.14 -8.70
N ARG A 109 -6.93 9.14 -8.16
CA ARG A 109 -7.96 8.96 -7.13
C ARG A 109 -9.26 9.70 -7.42
N GLN A 110 -9.54 9.97 -8.70
CA GLN A 110 -10.77 10.69 -9.09
C GLN A 110 -12.03 9.86 -8.84
N ASN A 111 -11.92 8.54 -8.95
CA ASN A 111 -12.99 7.57 -8.69
C ASN A 111 -12.41 6.18 -8.41
N ILE A 112 -13.26 5.24 -8.00
CA ILE A 112 -12.82 3.87 -7.67
C ILE A 112 -12.14 3.15 -8.85
N SER A 113 -12.59 3.37 -10.08
CA SER A 113 -11.97 2.76 -11.27
C SER A 113 -10.51 3.22 -11.45
N SER A 114 -10.26 4.52 -11.31
CA SER A 114 -8.89 5.07 -11.36
C SER A 114 -7.98 4.53 -10.24
N ILE A 115 -8.55 4.30 -9.05
CA ILE A 115 -7.84 3.73 -7.91
C ILE A 115 -7.45 2.28 -8.22
N VAL A 116 -8.42 1.45 -8.61
CA VAL A 116 -8.19 0.04 -8.93
C VAL A 116 -7.18 -0.11 -10.07
N GLN A 117 -7.31 0.66 -11.15
CA GLN A 117 -6.34 0.67 -12.24
C GLN A 117 -4.92 1.02 -11.78
N THR A 118 -4.79 1.97 -10.86
CA THR A 118 -3.49 2.34 -10.27
C THR A 118 -2.93 1.22 -9.40
N LEU A 119 -3.77 0.57 -8.59
CA LEU A 119 -3.37 -0.56 -7.74
C LEU A 119 -2.98 -1.79 -8.56
N ASP A 120 -3.72 -2.13 -9.60
CA ASP A 120 -3.41 -3.24 -10.49
C ASP A 120 -2.05 -3.02 -11.16
N LYS A 121 -1.84 -1.82 -11.74
CA LYS A 121 -0.53 -1.47 -12.30
C LYS A 121 0.60 -1.58 -11.28
N LEU A 122 0.35 -1.22 -10.02
CA LEU A 122 1.33 -1.33 -8.96
C LEU A 122 1.64 -2.80 -8.62
N TYR A 123 0.63 -3.59 -8.30
CA TYR A 123 0.79 -4.96 -7.80
C TYR A 123 1.14 -5.96 -8.90
N ASP A 124 0.89 -5.63 -10.16
CA ASP A 124 1.42 -6.38 -11.31
C ASP A 124 2.92 -6.09 -11.56
N LEU A 125 3.55 -5.24 -10.74
CA LEU A 125 4.92 -4.71 -10.90
C LEU A 125 5.16 -3.94 -12.20
N ASP A 126 4.11 -3.49 -12.88
CA ASP A 126 4.20 -2.58 -14.04
C ASP A 126 4.36 -1.11 -13.63
N TRP A 127 4.74 -0.87 -12.38
CA TRP A 127 5.05 0.45 -11.86
C TRP A 127 6.51 0.80 -12.14
N LEU A 128 6.72 1.78 -13.02
CA LEU A 128 8.04 2.33 -13.32
C LEU A 128 8.62 2.97 -12.04
N THR A 129 9.49 2.24 -11.37
CA THR A 129 10.30 2.79 -10.28
C THR A 129 11.64 3.25 -10.85
N SER A 130 12.15 4.37 -10.34
CA SER A 130 13.50 4.85 -10.69
C SER A 130 14.61 3.95 -10.14
N ALA A 131 14.27 2.95 -9.33
CA ALA A 131 15.21 1.98 -8.77
C ALA A 131 15.11 0.69 -9.58
N ALA A 132 16.00 0.51 -10.55
CA ALA A 132 16.35 -0.84 -11.00
C ALA A 132 16.90 -1.58 -9.78
N LYS A 133 16.05 -2.37 -9.11
CA LYS A 133 16.52 -3.23 -8.04
C LYS A 133 17.13 -4.43 -8.73
N ASN A 134 18.45 -4.50 -8.72
CA ASN A 134 19.24 -5.60 -9.28
C ASN A 134 19.02 -6.94 -8.54
N GLU A 135 17.99 -7.03 -7.68
CA GLU A 135 17.70 -8.14 -6.79
C GLU A 135 16.21 -8.49 -6.80
N CYS A 136 15.91 -9.76 -6.52
CA CYS A 136 14.56 -10.28 -6.52
C CYS A 136 13.72 -9.71 -5.37
N THR A 137 12.74 -8.89 -5.71
CA THR A 137 11.82 -8.30 -4.73
C THR A 137 11.03 -9.39 -4.00
N ALA A 138 11.09 -9.38 -2.67
CA ALA A 138 10.34 -10.27 -1.77
C ALA A 138 9.12 -9.58 -1.15
N ALA A 139 9.14 -8.24 -1.02
CA ALA A 139 7.98 -7.47 -0.60
C ALA A 139 7.82 -6.19 -1.41
N PHE A 140 6.60 -5.90 -1.84
CA PHE A 140 6.29 -4.77 -2.72
C PHE A 140 5.06 -4.02 -2.23
N GLY A 141 5.17 -2.71 -2.13
CA GLY A 141 4.10 -1.91 -1.57
C GLY A 141 4.27 -0.43 -1.81
N PHE A 142 3.48 0.34 -1.06
CA PHE A 142 3.48 1.79 -1.13
C PHE A 142 2.87 2.37 0.14
N LYS A 143 2.87 3.70 0.22
CA LYS A 143 2.30 4.47 1.33
C LYS A 143 1.03 5.18 0.88
N TRP A 144 -0.01 5.10 1.69
CA TRP A 144 -1.29 5.76 1.44
C TRP A 144 -1.70 6.59 2.65
N MET A 145 -1.82 7.90 2.46
CA MET A 145 -2.37 8.75 3.51
C MET A 145 -3.90 8.67 3.52
N LEU A 146 -4.51 8.64 4.71
CA LEU A 146 -5.97 8.56 4.89
C LEU A 146 -6.72 9.68 4.16
N ASN A 147 -6.12 10.86 4.03
CA ASN A 147 -6.69 12.02 3.34
C ASN A 147 -6.42 12.05 1.82
N GLN A 148 -5.90 10.96 1.24
CA GLN A 148 -5.61 10.84 -0.20
C GLN A 148 -6.57 9.86 -0.89
N GLY A 149 -7.87 9.96 -0.64
CA GLY A 149 -8.90 9.12 -1.29
C GLY A 149 -9.14 7.76 -0.63
N PHE A 150 -8.32 7.37 0.36
CA PHE A 150 -8.49 6.08 1.05
C PHE A 150 -9.84 6.00 1.77
N MET A 151 -10.23 7.05 2.50
CA MET A 151 -11.48 7.06 3.25
C MET A 151 -12.72 7.23 2.37
N ASP A 152 -12.57 7.84 1.19
CA ASP A 152 -13.68 8.15 0.28
C ASP A 152 -14.26 6.89 -0.38
N HIS A 153 -13.45 5.84 -0.52
CA HIS A 153 -13.82 4.56 -1.15
C HIS A 153 -13.40 3.35 -0.29
N HIS A 154 -13.46 3.48 1.03
CA HIS A 154 -12.86 2.51 1.95
C HIS A 154 -13.39 1.08 1.79
N ASP A 155 -14.69 0.87 1.56
CA ASP A 155 -15.27 -0.46 1.38
C ASP A 155 -14.72 -1.17 0.15
N ASP A 156 -14.69 -0.47 -0.99
CA ASP A 156 -14.17 -1.00 -2.25
C ASP A 156 -12.67 -1.27 -2.16
N ILE A 157 -11.92 -0.37 -1.49
CA ILE A 157 -10.48 -0.52 -1.28
C ILE A 157 -10.19 -1.71 -0.38
N LEU A 158 -10.91 -1.88 0.74
CA LEU A 158 -10.73 -3.03 1.62
C LEU A 158 -11.08 -4.34 0.91
N SER A 159 -12.14 -4.35 0.12
CA SER A 159 -12.51 -5.49 -0.73
C SER A 159 -11.38 -5.86 -1.70
N TYR A 160 -10.81 -4.86 -2.38
CA TYR A 160 -9.66 -5.06 -3.27
C TYR A 160 -8.45 -5.62 -2.53
N LEU A 161 -8.04 -5.01 -1.41
CA LEU A 161 -6.85 -5.41 -0.65
C LEU A 161 -6.99 -6.83 -0.09
N ASN A 162 -8.17 -7.21 0.40
CA ASN A 162 -8.44 -8.56 0.86
C ASN A 162 -8.39 -9.56 -0.29
N LYS A 163 -9.04 -9.25 -1.41
CA LYS A 163 -9.05 -10.12 -2.60
C LYS A 163 -7.65 -10.33 -3.17
N LYS A 164 -6.81 -9.29 -3.17
CA LYS A 164 -5.42 -9.33 -3.63
C LYS A 164 -4.43 -9.81 -2.57
N GLY A 165 -4.88 -10.15 -1.36
CA GLY A 165 -3.98 -10.60 -0.29
C GLY A 165 -2.88 -9.60 0.05
N VAL A 166 -3.26 -8.33 0.24
CA VAL A 166 -2.34 -7.26 0.60
C VAL A 166 -2.31 -7.10 2.12
N SER A 167 -1.12 -7.10 2.71
CA SER A 167 -0.92 -6.80 4.13
C SER A 167 -1.07 -5.30 4.41
N VAL A 168 -1.96 -4.94 5.34
CA VAL A 168 -2.18 -3.54 5.73
C VAL A 168 -1.36 -3.21 6.98
N ILE A 169 -0.44 -2.27 6.85
CA ILE A 169 0.34 -1.73 7.96
C ILE A 169 -0.26 -0.37 8.33
N PHE A 170 -1.00 -0.32 9.44
CA PHE A 170 -1.57 0.94 9.92
C PHE A 170 -0.60 1.63 10.89
N LEU A 171 0.02 2.72 10.44
CA LEU A 171 0.96 3.49 11.25
C LEU A 171 0.33 4.79 11.75
N PHE A 172 0.27 4.98 13.06
CA PHE A 172 -0.21 6.22 13.67
C PHE A 172 0.73 6.72 14.77
N ARG A 173 0.76 8.04 14.96
CA ARG A 173 1.52 8.69 16.03
C ARG A 173 0.62 8.91 17.24
N ARG A 174 0.90 8.19 18.34
CA ARG A 174 0.11 8.25 19.59
C ARG A 174 0.00 9.66 20.17
N ASN A 175 1.08 10.45 20.12
CA ASN A 175 1.07 11.83 20.59
C ASN A 175 0.54 12.78 19.51
N THR A 176 -0.76 13.09 19.58
CA THR A 176 -1.47 13.94 18.61
C THR A 176 -1.03 15.40 18.69
N LEU A 177 -0.67 15.91 19.87
CA LEU A 177 -0.16 17.28 20.04
C LEU A 177 1.17 17.47 19.29
N ARG A 178 2.14 16.56 19.49
CA ARG A 178 3.43 16.62 18.76
C ARG A 178 3.23 16.42 17.26
N ARG A 179 2.22 15.65 16.84
CA ARG A 179 1.84 15.56 15.42
C ARG A 179 1.34 16.90 14.91
N LEU A 180 0.42 17.55 15.62
CA LEU A 180 -0.13 18.85 15.24
C LEU A 180 0.98 19.91 15.14
N ILE A 181 1.84 20.01 16.15
CA ILE A 181 3.01 20.90 16.13
C ILE A 181 3.86 20.66 14.87
N SER A 182 4.09 19.38 14.52
CA SER A 182 4.86 19.04 13.33
C SER A 182 4.14 19.38 12.02
N VAL A 183 2.80 19.35 11.98
CA VAL A 183 2.01 19.81 10.83
C VAL A 183 2.12 21.33 10.68
N LEU A 184 1.98 22.06 11.79
CA LEU A 184 2.11 23.52 11.80
C LEU A 184 3.52 23.96 11.35
N ALA A 185 4.57 23.29 11.85
CA ALA A 185 5.94 23.51 11.41
C ALA A 185 6.08 23.34 9.89
N ASN A 186 5.65 22.20 9.36
CA ASN A 186 5.77 21.90 7.94
C ASN A 186 5.00 22.88 7.04
N ASN A 187 3.83 23.34 7.49
CA ASN A 187 3.05 24.34 6.75
C ASN A 187 3.79 25.68 6.73
N TYR A 188 4.35 26.09 7.86
CA TYR A 188 5.17 27.29 7.93
C TYR A 188 6.39 27.19 7.01
N ASP A 189 7.15 26.09 7.08
CA ASP A 189 8.34 25.89 6.24
C ASP A 189 8.02 25.94 4.74
N ARG A 190 6.82 25.46 4.36
CA ARG A 190 6.33 25.49 2.97
C ARG A 190 6.10 26.92 2.49
N ASP A 191 5.53 27.75 3.35
CA ASP A 191 5.18 29.13 3.02
C ASP A 191 6.43 30.02 3.08
N ALA A 192 7.32 29.78 4.05
CA ALA A 192 8.56 30.52 4.26
C ALA A 192 9.68 30.16 3.26
N LYS A 193 9.67 28.93 2.70
CA LYS A 193 10.63 28.45 1.69
C LYS A 193 12.10 28.71 2.07
N GLN A 194 12.43 28.43 3.33
CA GLN A 194 13.70 28.82 3.99
C GLN A 194 14.97 28.28 3.31
N LEU A 195 14.85 27.22 2.49
CA LEU A 195 15.97 26.61 1.79
C LEU A 195 15.94 27.00 0.31
N ASN A 196 16.58 28.13 -0.03
CA ASN A 196 16.72 28.63 -1.40
C ASN A 196 15.39 28.67 -2.19
N GLY A 197 14.29 29.06 -1.55
CA GLY A 197 12.98 29.13 -2.22
C GLY A 197 12.29 27.78 -2.42
N THR A 198 12.86 26.69 -1.91
CA THR A 198 12.32 25.33 -2.04
C THR A 198 11.79 24.83 -0.70
N HIS A 199 10.58 24.27 -0.69
CA HIS A 199 10.05 23.58 0.49
C HIS A 199 10.76 22.23 0.65
N LYS A 200 11.39 22.00 1.80
CA LYS A 200 11.80 20.65 2.23
C LYS A 200 11.02 20.25 3.47
N SER A 201 10.32 19.13 3.39
CA SER A 201 9.53 18.57 4.49
C SER A 201 10.39 17.95 5.60
N HIS A 202 11.63 17.59 5.24
CA HIS A 202 12.66 17.03 6.10
C HIS A 202 14.02 17.62 5.74
N VAL A 203 14.83 17.75 6.76
CA VAL A 203 16.16 18.33 6.68
C VAL A 203 17.18 17.21 6.64
N HIS A 204 18.22 17.36 5.82
CA HIS A 204 19.20 16.29 5.60
C HIS A 204 20.62 16.66 6.05
N SER A 205 20.85 17.88 6.57
CA SER A 205 22.12 18.28 7.18
C SER A 205 21.96 19.04 8.51
N GLU A 206 22.98 19.01 9.36
CA GLU A 206 22.97 19.70 10.66
C GLU A 206 22.86 21.22 10.54
N GLU A 207 23.43 21.81 9.48
CA GLU A 207 23.39 23.24 9.18
C GLU A 207 21.98 23.71 8.83
N GLU A 208 21.27 22.94 8.01
CA GLU A 208 19.88 23.20 7.67
C GLU A 208 18.99 23.05 8.93
N VAL A 209 19.27 22.08 9.81
CA VAL A 209 18.50 21.86 11.05
C VAL A 209 18.65 23.05 11.99
N SER A 210 19.88 23.54 12.16
CA SER A 210 20.18 24.66 13.05
C SER A 210 19.50 25.96 12.58
N SER A 211 19.43 26.16 11.27
CA SER A 211 18.77 27.33 10.67
C SER A 211 17.24 27.28 10.88
N MET A 212 16.61 26.14 10.61
CA MET A 212 15.18 25.95 10.83
C MET A 212 14.80 26.01 12.32
N HIS A 213 15.64 25.47 13.21
CA HIS A 213 15.38 25.49 14.65
C HIS A 213 15.29 26.92 15.20
N ARG A 214 16.21 27.80 14.78
CA ARG A 214 16.26 29.21 15.21
C ARG A 214 15.01 29.98 14.78
N GLU A 215 14.53 29.77 13.55
CA GLU A 215 13.29 30.42 13.09
C GLU A 215 12.04 29.84 13.75
N PHE A 216 11.99 28.52 13.97
CA PHE A 216 10.84 27.86 14.59
C PHE A 216 10.63 28.27 16.06
N GLN A 217 11.72 28.45 16.83
CA GLN A 217 11.66 28.92 18.22
C GLN A 217 10.97 30.29 18.37
N ASN A 218 11.16 31.18 17.40
CA ASN A 218 10.55 32.52 17.39
C ASN A 218 9.02 32.50 17.13
N ILE A 219 8.49 31.37 16.66
CA ILE A 219 7.09 31.24 16.21
C ILE A 219 6.25 30.38 17.14
N VAL A 220 6.82 29.29 17.66
CA VAL A 220 6.11 28.39 18.56
C VAL A 220 5.75 29.07 19.87
N THR A 221 6.59 29.99 20.36
CA THR A 221 6.31 30.79 21.55
C THR A 221 5.04 31.64 21.40
N PRO A 222 4.85 32.47 20.35
CA PRO A 222 3.60 33.22 20.19
C PRO A 222 2.41 32.37 19.72
N VAL A 223 2.57 31.39 18.82
CA VAL A 223 1.43 30.64 18.25
C VAL A 223 0.77 29.67 19.24
N LEU A 224 1.54 29.00 20.12
CA LEU A 224 0.96 28.20 21.20
C LEU A 224 0.26 29.08 22.26
N ILE A 225 0.81 30.27 22.55
CA ILE A 225 0.21 31.21 23.50
C ILE A 225 -1.11 31.80 22.95
N ILE A 226 -1.17 32.13 21.66
CA ILE A 226 -2.38 32.71 21.04
C ILE A 226 -3.46 31.64 20.80
N SER A 227 -3.09 30.45 20.32
CA SER A 227 -4.04 29.36 20.06
C SER A 227 -4.62 28.77 21.37
N GLY A 228 -3.83 28.73 22.44
CA GLY A 228 -4.30 28.36 23.78
C GLY A 228 -5.27 29.38 24.40
N ARG A 229 -5.14 30.67 24.09
CA ARG A 229 -6.05 31.72 24.59
C ARG A 229 -7.37 31.80 23.83
N SER A 230 -7.38 31.53 22.52
CA SER A 230 -8.60 31.59 21.71
C SER A 230 -9.49 30.35 21.82
N ARG A 231 -9.00 29.22 22.33
CA ARG A 231 -9.80 28.01 22.60
C ARG A 231 -10.25 27.85 24.06
N MET A 232 -9.95 28.84 24.92
CA MET A 232 -10.32 28.85 26.35
C MET A 232 -11.31 29.98 26.69
N LYS A 233 -12.09 30.43 25.70
CA LYS A 233 -13.26 31.27 25.93
C LYS A 233 -14.50 30.56 25.37
N CYS A 234 -15.32 30.12 26.33
CA CYS A 234 -16.64 29.50 26.25
C CYS A 234 -16.69 28.05 25.78
#